data_AF-A0A7C4GPY8-F1
#
_entry.id   AF-A0A7C4GPY8-F1
#
_cell.length_a   1.000
_cell.length_b   1.000
_cell.length_c   1.000
_cell.angle_alpha   90.00
_cell.angle_beta   90.00
_cell.angle_gamma   90.00
#
_symmetry.space_group_name_H-M   'P 1'
#
loop_
_entity.id
_entity.type
_entity.pdbx_description
1 polymer ?
#
loop_
_entity_poly.entity_id
_entity_poly.type
_entity_poly.pdbx_seq_one_letter_code
_entity_poly.pdbx_strand_id
1 'polypeptide(L)'
;MLLKETLDYVRACEKPYGGFTVVPNTSTPYMEHVYYGVSTLNLLGGRLKYPNQTTELVLKCQNANSGFARSDVGISTFEDTFYAVSILKTIEERWLFA
;
A
#
# COMPACT_ATOMS: atom_id res chain seq x y z
N MET A 1 4.74 17.33 16.20
CA MET A 1 5.36 16.80 14.96
C MET A 1 4.95 17.71 13.82
N LEU A 2 5.91 18.24 13.04
CA LEU A 2 5.67 19.23 11.97
C LEU A 2 4.64 18.79 10.91
N LEU A 3 4.37 17.49 10.78
CA LEU A 3 3.51 16.91 9.76
C LEU A 3 2.31 16.13 10.35
N LYS A 4 1.81 16.56 11.52
CA LYS A 4 0.67 15.88 12.17
C LYS A 4 -0.57 15.85 11.27
N GLU A 5 -0.97 17.00 10.73
CA GLU A 5 -2.15 17.10 9.86
C GLU A 5 -1.97 16.31 8.55
N THR A 6 -0.74 16.27 8.02
CA THR A 6 -0.40 15.43 6.87
C THR A 6 -0.54 13.94 7.18
N LEU A 7 -0.07 13.51 8.37
CA LEU A 7 -0.27 12.13 8.82
C LEU A 7 -1.76 11.81 8.95
N ASP A 8 -2.54 12.71 9.55
CA ASP A 8 -3.99 12.53 9.71
C ASP A 8 -4.70 12.40 8.34
N TYR A 9 -4.30 13.19 7.33
CA TYR A 9 -4.79 13.04 5.97
C TYR A 9 -4.47 11.67 5.36
N VAL A 10 -3.21 11.22 5.46
CA VAL A 10 -2.80 9.89 4.96
C VAL A 10 -3.58 8.78 5.66
N ARG A 11 -3.83 8.91 6.97
CA ARG A 11 -4.65 7.97 7.74
C ARG A 11 -6.10 7.93 7.33
N ALA A 12 -6.66 9.04 6.83
CA ALA A 12 -8.01 9.07 6.32
C ALA A 12 -8.15 8.31 4.98
N CYS A 13 -7.05 8.20 4.22
CA CYS A 13 -6.98 7.40 3.00
C CYS A 13 -6.81 5.89 3.24
N GLU A 14 -6.25 5.49 4.38
CA GLU A 14 -6.02 4.08 4.78
C GLU A 14 -7.34 3.38 5.16
N LYS A 15 -7.62 2.21 4.56
CA LYS A 15 -8.91 1.52 4.71
C LYS A 15 -8.76 0.12 5.35
N PRO A 16 -9.79 -0.37 6.08
CA PRO A 16 -9.74 -1.66 6.77
C PRO A 16 -9.52 -2.88 5.87
N TYR A 17 -9.84 -2.78 4.59
CA TYR A 17 -9.58 -3.83 3.60
C TYR A 17 -8.12 -3.85 3.10
N GLY A 18 -7.21 -3.08 3.72
CA GLY A 18 -5.77 -3.13 3.45
C GLY A 18 -5.27 -2.18 2.38
N GLY A 19 -6.12 -1.32 1.82
CA GLY A 19 -5.75 -0.40 0.76
C GLY A 19 -5.62 1.04 1.22
N PHE A 20 -5.07 1.87 0.32
CA PHE A 20 -5.21 3.32 0.36
C PHE A 20 -6.08 3.78 -0.79
N THR A 21 -6.76 4.89 -0.58
CA THR A 21 -7.62 5.55 -1.56
C THR A 21 -6.96 6.85 -1.99
N VAL A 22 -7.22 7.30 -3.22
CA VAL A 22 -6.60 8.53 -3.76
C VAL A 22 -6.97 9.76 -2.92
N VAL A 23 -8.20 9.77 -2.40
CA VAL A 23 -8.72 10.76 -1.46
C VAL A 23 -9.59 10.06 -0.41
N PRO A 24 -9.77 10.62 0.80
CA PRO A 24 -10.41 9.93 1.92
C PRO A 24 -11.80 9.35 1.67
N ASN A 25 -12.59 9.94 0.77
CA ASN A 25 -14.00 9.58 0.57
C ASN A 25 -14.25 8.74 -0.68
N THR A 26 -13.24 8.02 -1.17
CA THR A 26 -13.36 7.06 -2.27
C THR A 26 -13.17 5.63 -1.76
N SER A 27 -13.54 4.63 -2.55
CA SER A 27 -13.60 3.23 -2.12
C SER A 27 -12.64 2.29 -2.83
N THR A 28 -12.07 2.68 -3.97
CA THR A 28 -11.28 1.76 -4.81
C THR A 28 -9.78 2.02 -4.62
N PRO A 29 -9.02 1.08 -4.03
CA PRO A 29 -7.57 1.14 -4.01
C PRO A 29 -6.98 0.66 -5.35
N TYR A 30 -5.85 1.24 -5.75
CA TYR A 30 -4.99 0.72 -6.82
C TYR A 30 -3.56 0.61 -6.27
N MET A 31 -2.72 -0.19 -6.93
CA MET A 31 -1.35 -0.48 -6.50
C MET A 31 -0.56 0.78 -6.13
N GLU A 32 -0.62 1.82 -6.95
CA GLU A 32 0.09 3.08 -6.72
C GLU A 32 -0.43 3.82 -5.48
N HIS A 33 -1.74 3.76 -5.19
CA HIS A 33 -2.29 4.37 -3.98
C HIS A 33 -1.73 3.70 -2.72
N VAL A 34 -1.67 2.36 -2.74
CA VAL A 34 -1.12 1.57 -1.64
C VAL A 34 0.37 1.90 -1.46
N TYR A 35 1.12 1.95 -2.55
CA TYR A 35 2.54 2.31 -2.53
C TYR A 35 2.76 3.70 -1.94
N TYR A 36 2.07 4.73 -2.43
CA TYR A 36 2.19 6.09 -1.90
C TYR A 36 1.82 6.17 -0.41
N GLY A 37 0.75 5.49 0.01
CA GLY A 37 0.31 5.46 1.41
C GLY A 37 1.35 4.80 2.32
N VAL A 38 1.83 3.61 1.95
CA VAL A 38 2.85 2.86 2.71
C VAL A 38 4.16 3.64 2.79
N SER A 39 4.66 4.16 1.66
CA SER A 39 5.89 4.93 1.62
C SER A 39 5.79 6.22 2.43
N THR A 40 4.65 6.93 2.36
CA THR A 40 4.44 8.15 3.15
C THR A 40 4.40 7.84 4.65
N LEU A 41 3.67 6.80 5.06
CA LEU A 41 3.67 6.37 6.46
C LEU A 41 5.08 6.01 6.93
N ASN A 42 5.85 5.28 6.12
CA ASN A 42 7.22 4.90 6.47
C ASN A 42 8.12 6.13 6.68
N LEU A 43 8.05 7.12 5.77
CA LEU A 43 8.80 8.38 5.87
C LEU A 43 8.41 9.20 7.10
N LEU A 44 7.14 9.15 7.50
CA LEU A 44 6.63 9.85 8.69
C LEU A 44 6.80 9.05 10.00
N GLY A 45 7.45 7.89 9.96
CA GLY A 45 7.61 7.01 11.12
C GLY A 45 6.30 6.34 11.60
N GLY A 46 5.26 6.37 10.76
CA GLY A 46 3.99 5.69 11.00
C GLY A 46 4.07 4.18 10.72
N ARG A 47 3.02 3.46 11.14
CA ARG A 47 2.82 2.02 10.87
C ARG A 47 1.49 1.75 10.20
N LEU A 48 1.37 0.77 9.33
CA LEU A 48 0.04 0.34 8.85
C LEU A 48 -0.86 -0.09 10.02
N LYS A 49 -2.14 0.23 9.92
CA LYS A 49 -3.20 -0.31 10.78
C LYS A 49 -3.59 -1.74 10.35
N TYR A 50 -3.47 -2.04 9.06
CA TYR A 50 -3.96 -3.28 8.45
C TYR A 50 -2.87 -3.99 7.60
N PRO A 51 -1.70 -4.33 8.16
CA PRO A 51 -0.58 -4.87 7.39
C PRO A 51 -0.92 -6.20 6.69
N ASN A 52 -1.64 -7.11 7.35
CA ASN A 52 -2.01 -8.40 6.76
C ASN A 52 -2.93 -8.22 5.55
N GLN A 53 -3.96 -7.37 5.68
CA GLN A 53 -4.89 -7.06 4.60
C GLN A 53 -4.18 -6.35 3.44
N THR A 54 -3.19 -5.51 3.75
CA THR A 54 -2.37 -4.84 2.72
C THR A 54 -1.55 -5.87 1.94
N THR A 55 -0.91 -6.80 2.64
CA THR A 55 -0.18 -7.92 2.01
C THR A 55 -1.09 -8.76 1.13
N GLU A 56 -2.27 -9.17 1.63
CA GLU A 56 -3.25 -9.94 0.85
C GLU A 56 -3.70 -9.20 -0.42
N LEU A 57 -3.97 -7.89 -0.32
CA LEU A 57 -4.37 -7.07 -1.46
C LEU A 57 -3.26 -6.99 -2.52
N VAL A 58 -2.01 -6.74 -2.11
CA VAL A 58 -0.88 -6.64 -3.03
C VAL A 58 -0.60 -7.99 -3.70
N LEU A 59 -0.64 -9.09 -2.95
CA LEU A 59 -0.39 -10.43 -3.49
C LEU A 59 -1.46 -10.88 -4.50
N LYS A 60 -2.73 -10.43 -4.34
CA LYS A 60 -3.78 -10.68 -5.34
C LYS A 60 -3.50 -10.06 -6.71
N CYS A 61 -2.63 -9.05 -6.78
CA CYS A 61 -2.28 -8.39 -8.03
C CYS A 61 -1.13 -9.10 -8.77
N GLN A 62 -0.57 -10.20 -8.24
CA GLN A 62 0.49 -10.95 -8.89
C GLN A 62 -0.07 -11.87 -9.99
N ASN A 63 0.50 -11.77 -11.18
CA ASN A 63 0.14 -12.60 -12.33
C ASN A 63 1.04 -13.84 -12.45
N ALA A 64 0.63 -14.78 -13.31
CA ALA A 64 1.38 -16.02 -13.58
C ALA A 64 2.79 -15.82 -14.15
N ASN A 65 3.09 -14.63 -14.71
CA ASN A 65 4.43 -14.26 -15.19
C ASN A 65 5.32 -13.65 -14.08
N SER A 66 4.90 -13.77 -12.82
CA SER A 66 5.55 -13.26 -11.60
C SER A 66 5.58 -11.73 -11.44
N GLY A 67 5.18 -10.97 -12.47
CA GLY A 67 5.00 -9.53 -12.34
C GLY A 67 3.65 -9.18 -11.70
N PHE A 68 3.51 -7.92 -11.28
CA PHE A 68 2.29 -7.41 -10.66
C PHE A 68 1.55 -6.46 -11.59
N ALA A 69 0.22 -6.50 -11.53
CA ALA A 69 -0.69 -5.56 -12.16
C ALA A 69 -1.13 -4.46 -11.18
N ARG A 70 -1.75 -3.41 -11.71
CA ARG A 70 -2.31 -2.30 -10.93
C ARG A 70 -3.48 -2.69 -10.01
N SER A 71 -4.20 -3.75 -10.35
CA SER A 71 -5.31 -4.35 -9.60
C SER A 71 -5.28 -5.87 -9.71
N ASP A 72 -6.25 -6.56 -9.08
CA ASP A 72 -6.46 -8.01 -9.20
C ASP A 72 -6.83 -8.47 -10.63
N VAL A 73 -7.12 -7.53 -11.52
CA VAL A 73 -7.20 -7.71 -12.96
C VAL A 73 -6.21 -6.78 -13.67
N GLY A 74 -5.60 -7.25 -14.75
CA GLY A 74 -4.73 -6.43 -15.60
C GLY A 74 -3.46 -7.14 -16.07
N ILE A 75 -2.63 -6.41 -16.80
CA ILE A 75 -1.31 -6.89 -17.23
C ILE A 75 -0.24 -6.52 -16.21
N SER A 76 0.81 -7.33 -16.14
CA SER A 76 1.96 -6.99 -15.33
C SER A 76 2.73 -5.84 -15.96
N THR A 77 3.13 -4.86 -15.14
CA THR A 77 4.02 -3.77 -15.56
C THR A 77 5.26 -3.72 -14.66
N PHE A 78 6.34 -3.15 -15.17
CA PHE A 78 7.55 -2.96 -14.36
C PHE A 78 7.30 -2.00 -13.19
N GLU A 79 6.47 -0.98 -13.42
CA GLU A 79 6.04 -0.01 -12.40
C GLU A 79 5.27 -0.69 -11.26
N ASP A 80 4.19 -1.41 -11.56
CA ASP A 80 3.36 -2.06 -10.54
C ASP A 80 4.13 -3.16 -9.79
N THR A 81 5.07 -3.84 -10.48
CA THR A 81 5.98 -4.80 -9.86
C THR A 81 6.90 -4.12 -8.85
N PHE A 82 7.46 -2.96 -9.19
CA PHE A 82 8.28 -2.19 -8.26
C PHE A 82 7.48 -1.71 -7.04
N TYR A 83 6.26 -1.22 -7.26
CA TYR A 83 5.36 -0.81 -6.18
C TYR A 83 5.04 -1.96 -5.23
N ALA A 84 4.62 -3.11 -5.77
CA ALA A 84 4.29 -4.29 -4.98
C ALA A 84 5.46 -4.76 -4.12
N VAL A 85 6.64 -4.93 -4.71
CA VAL A 85 7.85 -5.36 -3.99
C VAL A 85 8.22 -4.35 -2.90
N SER A 86 8.15 -3.06 -3.19
CA SER A 86 8.45 -2.01 -2.20
C SER A 86 7.49 -2.02 -1.01
N ILE A 87 6.20 -2.25 -1.25
CA ILE A 87 5.19 -2.40 -0.20
C ILE A 87 5.50 -3.61 0.67
N LEU A 88 5.63 -4.79 0.06
CA LEU A 88 5.86 -6.05 0.78
C LEU A 88 7.15 -5.98 1.59
N LYS A 89 8.22 -5.40 1.02
CA LYS A 89 9.49 -5.22 1.72
C LYS A 89 9.38 -4.30 2.93
N THR A 90 8.64 -3.19 2.81
CA THR A 90 8.39 -2.27 3.93
C THR A 90 7.62 -2.96 5.06
N ILE A 91 6.62 -3.78 4.71
CA ILE A 91 5.83 -4.55 5.69
C ILE A 91 6.70 -5.58 6.40
N GLU A 92 7.48 -6.36 5.65
CA GLU A 92 8.42 -7.36 6.18
C GLU A 92 9.40 -6.75 7.19
N GLU A 93 10.07 -5.65 6.81
CA GLU A 93 11.14 -5.07 7.63
C GLU A 93 10.64 -4.34 8.88
N ARG A 94 9.43 -3.80 8.86
CA ARG A 94 8.95 -2.91 9.91
C ARG A 94 7.85 -3.47 10.79
N TRP A 95 7.02 -4.39 10.28
CA TRP A 95 5.73 -4.69 10.91
C TRP A 95 5.40 -6.18 11.03
N LEU A 96 6.20 -7.09 10.48
CA LEU A 96 6.01 -8.54 10.66
C LEU A 96 6.93 -9.16 11.74
N PHE A 97 7.87 -8.39 12.31
CA PHE A 97 8.77 -8.83 13.39
C PHE A 97 8.79 -7.89 14.61
N ALA A 98 7.73 -7.11 14.82
CA ALA A 98 7.58 -6.18 15.94
C ALA A 98 6.39 -6.55 16.83
#